data_AF-A0A8T5KWX0-F1
#
_entry.id   AF-A0A8T5KWX0-F1
#
_cell.length_a   1.000
_cell.length_b   1.000
_cell.length_c   1.000
_cell.angle_alpha   90.00
_cell.angle_beta   90.00
_cell.angle_gamma   90.00
#
_symmetry.space_group_name_H-M   'P 1'
#
loop_
_entity.id
_entity.type
_entity.pdbx_description
1 polymer ?
#
loop_
_entity_poly.entity_id
_entity_poly.type
_entity_poly.pdbx_seq_one_letter_code
_entity_poly.pdbx_strand_id
1 'polypeptide(L)' 'MRTHTMQVRLTKTQGERLKILAEGAGFNTVSSYVRFMLFNPTFEMKLNRILEILKELKK' A
#
# COMPACT_ATOMS: atom_id res chain seq x y z
N MET A 1 -17.33 14.08 -0.64
CA MET A 1 -16.14 13.41 -0.05
C MET A 1 -15.11 14.48 0.31
N ARG A 2 -14.62 14.54 1.55
CA ARG A 2 -13.52 15.44 1.92
C ARG A 2 -12.19 14.86 1.41
N THR A 3 -11.47 15.62 0.60
CA THR A 3 -10.13 15.25 0.13
C THR A 3 -9.13 15.45 1.26
N HIS A 4 -8.56 14.35 1.77
CA HIS A 4 -7.49 14.40 2.75
C HIS A 4 -6.16 14.20 2.02
N THR A 5 -5.25 15.16 2.18
CA THR A 5 -3.89 15.06 1.64
C THR A 5 -3.02 14.35 2.66
N MET A 6 -2.42 13.23 2.26
CA MET A 6 -1.46 12.49 3.07
C MET A 6 -0.05 12.72 2.52
N GLN A 7 0.88 13.09 3.39
CA GLN A 7 2.30 13.19 3.04
C GLN A 7 3.06 12.05 3.72
N VAL A 8 3.86 11.32 2.94
CA VAL A 8 4.71 10.23 3.44
C VAL A 8 6.15 10.56 3.13
N ARG A 9 7.03 10.44 4.12
CA ARG A 9 8.47 10.52 3.92
C ARG A 9 8.98 9.13 3.56
N LEU A 10 9.55 9.01 2.38
CA LEU A 10 10.20 7.79 1.89
C LEU A 10 11.69 8.05 1.71
N THR A 11 12.51 7.03 1.91
CA THR A 11 13.90 7.09 1.44
C THR A 11 13.93 7.14 -0.10
N LYS A 12 15.06 7.57 -0.67
CA LYS A 12 15.22 7.62 -2.14
C LYS A 12 14.89 6.27 -2.79
N THR A 13 15.47 5.19 -2.28
CA THR A 13 15.26 3.82 -2.79
C THR A 13 13.81 3.35 -2.63
N GLN A 14 13.15 3.67 -1.52
CA GLN A 14 11.73 3.35 -1.34
C GLN A 14 10.85 4.10 -2.35
N GLY A 15 11.13 5.38 -2.59
CA GLY A 15 10.42 6.19 -3.57
C GLY A 15 10.60 5.65 -5.00
N GLU A 16 11.82 5.27 -5.38
CA GLU A 16 12.12 4.69 -6.70
C GLU A 16 11.40 3.35 -6.90
N ARG A 17 11.49 2.44 -5.92
CA ARG A 17 10.76 1.16 -5.97
C ARG A 17 9.26 1.35 -6.12
N LEU A 18 8.69 2.31 -5.38
CA LEU A 18 7.26 2.57 -5.42
C LEU A 18 6.82 3.15 -6.78
N LYS A 19 7.66 3.97 -7.43
CA LYS A 19 7.41 4.45 -8.80
C LYS A 19 7.43 3.30 -9.81
N ILE A 20 8.45 2.44 -9.76
CA ILE A 20 8.57 1.28 -10.64
C ILE A 20 7.37 0.36 -10.51
N LEU A 21 6.90 0.11 -9.27
CA LEU A 21 5.70 -0.69 -9.02
C LEU A 21 4.44 -0.05 -9.60
N ALA A 22 4.27 1.27 -9.42
CA ALA A 22 3.13 2.00 -9.97
C ALA A 22 3.12 1.95 -11.51
N GLU A 23 4.27 2.20 -12.15
CA GLU A 23 4.44 2.14 -13.60
C GLU A 23 4.21 0.73 -14.15
N GLY A 24 4.80 -0.29 -13.52
CA GLY A 24 4.64 -1.69 -13.91
C GLY A 24 3.19 -2.20 -13.77
N ALA A 25 2.40 -1.58 -12.89
CA ALA A 25 0.97 -1.85 -12.74
C ALA A 25 0.08 -0.96 -13.63
N GLY A 26 0.66 -0.09 -14.47
CA GLY A 26 -0.07 0.76 -15.42
C GLY A 26 -0.66 2.04 -14.84
N PHE A 27 -0.19 2.50 -13.68
CA PHE A 27 -0.68 3.72 -13.05
C PHE A 27 0.17 4.95 -13.42
N ASN A 28 -0.50 6.03 -13.79
CA ASN A 28 0.15 7.30 -14.15
C ASN A 28 0.77 8.04 -12.94
N THR A 29 0.33 7.72 -11.72
CA THR A 29 0.85 8.36 -10.50
C THR A 29 0.97 7.37 -9.36
N VAL A 30 2.00 7.54 -8.52
CA VAL A 30 2.16 6.77 -7.28
C VAL A 30 0.94 6.93 -6.36
N SER A 31 0.34 8.11 -6.29
CA SER A 31 -0.83 8.36 -5.44
C SER A 31 -2.06 7.56 -5.87
N SER A 32 -2.29 7.39 -7.17
CA SER A 32 -3.39 6.56 -7.68
C SER A 32 -3.12 5.07 -7.44
N TYR A 33 -1.90 4.62 -7.64
CA TYR A 33 -1.46 3.26 -7.30
C TYR A 33 -1.66 2.94 -5.82
N VAL A 34 -1.14 3.80 -4.92
CA VAL A 34 -1.29 3.60 -3.46
C VAL A 34 -2.75 3.62 -3.05
N ARG A 35 -3.56 4.54 -3.59
CA ARG A 35 -5.00 4.56 -3.31
C ARG A 35 -5.66 3.25 -3.76
N PHE A 36 -5.34 2.76 -4.95
CA PHE A 36 -5.88 1.49 -5.44
C PHE A 36 -5.52 0.32 -4.52
N MET A 37 -4.25 0.21 -4.11
CA MET A 37 -3.76 -0.86 -3.23
C MET A 37 -4.41 -0.84 -1.84
N LEU A 38 -4.75 0.34 -1.32
CA LEU A 38 -5.47 0.47 -0.05
C LEU A 38 -6.91 -0.06 -0.13
N PHE A 39 -7.58 0.13 -1.26
CA PHE A 39 -8.95 -0.37 -1.47
C PHE A 39 -9.00 -1.80 -2.01
N ASN A 40 -7.91 -2.27 -2.63
CA ASN A 40 -7.80 -3.59 -3.25
C ASN A 40 -6.56 -4.33 -2.73
N PRO A 41 -6.52 -4.67 -1.42
CA PRO A 41 -5.39 -5.40 -0.87
C PRO A 41 -5.25 -6.76 -1.55
N THR A 42 -4.01 -7.15 -1.82
CA THR A 42 -3.70 -8.45 -2.43
C THR A 42 -4.09 -9.59 -1.49
N PHE A 43 -4.23 -10.81 -2.03
CA PHE A 43 -4.49 -12.00 -1.22
C PHE A 43 -3.44 -12.16 -0.10
N GLU A 44 -2.16 -11.95 -0.42
CA GLU A 44 -1.06 -12.03 0.54
C GLU A 44 -1.21 -10.99 1.67
N MET A 45 -1.56 -9.73 1.35
CA MET A 45 -1.80 -8.70 2.36
C MET A 45 -2.96 -9.08 3.28
N LYS A 46 -4.05 -9.61 2.72
CA LYS A 46 -5.19 -10.12 3.50
C LYS A 46 -4.76 -11.26 4.43
N LEU A 47 -3.99 -12.23 3.91
CA LEU A 47 -3.49 -13.36 4.68
C LEU A 47 -2.57 -12.91 5.82
N ASN A 48 -1.62 -12.02 5.54
CA ASN A 48 -0.73 -11.46 6.55
C ASN A 48 -1.52 -10.76 7.66
N ARG A 49 -2.56 -9.99 7.31
CA ARG A 49 -3.42 -9.34 8.30
C ARG A 49 -4.19 -10.34 9.16
N ILE A 50 -4.70 -11.43 8.57
CA ILE A 50 -5.35 -12.51 9.33
C ILE A 50 -4.36 -13.14 10.31
N LEU A 51 -3.12 -13.43 9.88
CA LEU A 51 -2.09 -14.00 10.73
C LEU A 51 -1.70 -13.08 11.89
N GLU A 52 -1.64 -11.76 11.68
CA GLU A 52 -1.43 -10.78 12.75
C GLU A 52 -2.55 -10.83 13.78
N ILE A 53 -3.81 -10.78 13.33
CA ILE A 53 -4.98 -10.84 14.22
C ILE A 53 -4.96 -12.14 15.03
N LEU A 54 -4.66 -13.28 14.40
CA LEU A 54 -4.56 -14.57 15.10
C LEU A 54 -3.43 -14.60 16.14
N LYS A 55 -2.33 -13.87 15.92
CA LYS A 55 -1.26 -13.72 16.93
C LYS A 55 -1.69 -12.83 18.09
N GLU A 56 -2.43 -11.76 17.81
CA GLU A 56 -2.98 -10.87 18.84
C GLU A 56 -3.99 -11.60 19.73
N LEU A 57 -4.85 -12.44 19.15
CA LEU A 57 -5.84 -13.23 19.89
C LEU A 57 -5.26 -14.35 20.77
N LYS A 58 -4.00 -14.75 20.53
CA LYS A 58 -3.29 -15.76 21.34
C LYS A 58 -2.55 -15.16 22.53
N LYS A 59 -2.55 -13.84 22.69
CA LYS A 59 -2.08 -13.14 23.90
C LYS A 59 -3.24 -12.91 24.86
#